data_AF-A0A7U7DDB9-F1
#
_entry.id   AF-A0A7U7DDB9-F1
#
_cell.length_a   1.000
_cell.length_b   1.000
_cell.length_c   1.000
_cell.angle_alpha   90.00
_cell.angle_beta   90.00
_cell.angle_gamma   90.00
#
_symmetry.space_group_name_H-M   'P 1'
#
loop_
_entity.id
_entity.type
_entity.pdbx_description
1 polymer ?
#
loop_
_entity_poly.entity_id
_entity_poly.type
_entity_poly.pdbx_seq_one_letter_code
_entity_poly.pdbx_strand_id
1 'polypeptide(L)'
;MRRNEDPLLAELRRWGYAHANRYTLSRADRSRHVLENAKDYAPKTVEQAFCELVERDGRQRRRFMAERAGLTALREIPAWAVDPVRARNDADRPHDNPEVAVDIGIPDDLRWIDRALASMSRQFPLRVLVMRTEFTVAASQAVKSRIVAEQYGGQFTLRQYRYELSRSLDWLRGREAA
;
A
#
# COMPACT_ATOMS: atom_id res chain seq x y z
N MET A 1 -33.83 20.75 9.70
CA MET A 1 -32.75 19.77 9.92
C MET A 1 -31.51 20.25 9.20
N ARG A 2 -30.42 20.54 9.93
CA ARG A 2 -29.16 20.99 9.31
C ARG A 2 -28.66 19.88 8.38
N ARG A 3 -28.29 20.24 7.15
CA ARG A 3 -27.67 19.38 6.11
C ARG A 3 -26.31 18.76 6.51
N ASN A 4 -25.89 18.97 7.75
CA ASN A 4 -24.51 18.80 8.22
C ASN A 4 -24.39 17.66 9.22
N GLU A 5 -24.85 16.45 8.86
CA GLU A 5 -24.31 15.15 9.30
C GLU A 5 -25.40 14.09 9.13
N ASP A 6 -25.50 13.56 7.91
CA ASP A 6 -26.14 12.26 7.73
C ASP A 6 -25.34 11.24 8.56
N PRO A 7 -25.93 10.60 9.59
CA PRO A 7 -25.20 9.74 10.53
C PRO A 7 -24.47 8.62 9.80
N LEU A 8 -25.10 8.05 8.77
CA LEU A 8 -24.49 7.03 7.92
C LEU A 8 -23.22 7.54 7.22
N LEU A 9 -23.22 8.77 6.72
CA LEU A 9 -22.03 9.34 6.07
C LEU A 9 -20.90 9.59 7.08
N ALA A 10 -21.23 9.92 8.33
CA ALA A 10 -20.23 10.05 9.39
C ALA A 10 -19.59 8.69 9.73
N GLU A 11 -20.41 7.64 9.87
CA GLU A 11 -19.93 6.28 10.08
C GLU A 11 -19.10 5.76 8.91
N LEU A 12 -19.54 6.00 7.67
CA LEU A 12 -18.80 5.61 6.47
C LEU A 12 -17.46 6.34 6.33
N ARG A 13 -17.36 7.61 6.76
CA ARG A 13 -16.09 8.33 6.81
C ARG A 13 -15.16 7.76 7.86
N ARG A 14 -15.68 7.45 9.06
CA ARG A 14 -14.91 6.82 10.13
C ARG A 14 -14.43 5.42 9.74
N TRP A 15 -15.31 4.65 9.07
CA TRP A 15 -14.98 3.36 8.49
C TRP A 15 -13.94 3.50 7.37
N GLY A 16 -14.11 4.46 6.47
CA GLY A 16 -13.16 4.73 5.39
C GLY A 16 -11.77 5.07 5.91
N TYR A 17 -11.68 5.89 6.96
CA TYR A 17 -10.42 6.18 7.65
C TYR A 17 -9.80 4.94 8.30
N ALA A 18 -10.59 4.17 9.06
CA ALA A 18 -10.12 2.93 9.68
C ALA A 18 -9.67 1.88 8.63
N HIS A 19 -10.38 1.79 7.52
CA HIS A 19 -10.10 0.86 6.42
C HIS A 19 -8.91 1.34 5.56
N ALA A 20 -8.72 2.64 5.37
CA ALA A 20 -7.56 3.18 4.63
C ALA A 20 -6.26 3.03 5.45
N ASN A 21 -6.34 3.20 6.77
CA ASN A 21 -5.21 3.03 7.68
C ASN A 21 -5.00 1.56 8.11
N ARG A 22 -5.75 0.62 7.53
CA ARG A 22 -5.52 -0.81 7.71
C ARG A 22 -4.31 -1.22 6.86
N TYR A 23 -3.14 -1.26 7.48
CA TYR A 23 -1.88 -1.60 6.81
C TYR A 23 -1.72 -3.09 6.47
N THR A 24 -2.74 -3.94 6.68
CA THR A 24 -2.66 -5.37 6.39
C THR A 24 -3.63 -5.77 5.28
N LEU A 25 -3.06 -6.42 4.26
CA LEU A 25 -3.71 -7.05 3.13
C LEU A 25 -5.05 -7.73 3.47
N SER A 26 -6.17 -7.02 3.29
CA SER A 26 -7.51 -7.64 3.30
C SER A 26 -7.74 -8.56 2.08
N ARG A 27 -6.87 -8.44 1.06
CA ARG A 27 -6.75 -9.35 -0.09
C ARG A 27 -5.33 -9.91 -0.24
N ALA A 28 -4.70 -10.32 0.86
CA ALA A 28 -3.62 -11.29 0.70
C ALA A 28 -4.31 -12.54 0.20
N ASP A 29 -3.97 -12.96 -1.01
CA ASP A 29 -4.08 -14.37 -1.30
C ASP A 29 -3.49 -15.11 -0.10
N ARG A 30 -4.25 -16.04 0.46
CA ARG A 30 -3.77 -16.96 1.51
C ARG A 30 -2.72 -17.92 0.94
N SER A 31 -1.88 -17.49 0.01
CA SER A 31 -1.11 -18.35 -0.88
C SER A 31 0.38 -18.40 -0.57
N ARG A 32 0.91 -17.61 0.37
CA ARG A 32 2.29 -17.83 0.84
C ARG A 32 2.29 -18.68 2.09
N HIS A 33 2.70 -19.93 1.90
CA HIS A 33 2.84 -20.90 2.96
C HIS A 33 3.98 -20.49 3.91
N VAL A 34 3.86 -20.73 5.21
CA VAL A 34 4.89 -20.35 6.22
C VAL A 34 6.28 -20.94 5.88
N LEU A 35 6.31 -22.06 5.14
CA LEU A 35 7.55 -22.68 4.66
C LEU A 35 8.24 -21.90 3.53
N GLU A 36 7.54 -21.07 2.75
CA GLU A 36 8.19 -20.17 1.79
C GLU A 36 9.00 -19.10 2.53
N ASN A 37 8.49 -18.58 3.66
CA ASN A 37 9.25 -17.65 4.51
C ASN A 37 10.45 -18.35 5.18
N ALA A 38 10.33 -19.64 5.53
CA ALA A 38 11.43 -20.38 6.16
C ALA A 38 12.68 -20.49 5.28
N LYS A 39 12.52 -20.45 3.94
CA LYS A 39 13.64 -20.37 2.99
C LYS A 39 14.45 -19.08 3.17
N ASP A 40 13.76 -17.98 3.44
CA ASP A 40 14.41 -16.67 3.58
C ASP A 40 15.16 -16.55 4.92
N TYR A 41 14.73 -17.30 5.95
CA TYR A 41 15.40 -17.40 7.26
C TYR A 41 16.41 -18.56 7.37
N ALA A 42 16.77 -19.20 6.25
CA ALA A 42 17.78 -20.25 6.26
C ALA A 42 19.15 -19.73 6.79
N PRO A 43 19.97 -20.58 7.42
CA PRO A 43 21.32 -20.16 7.80
C PRO A 43 22.08 -19.71 6.54
N LYS A 44 22.75 -18.55 6.62
CA LYS A 44 23.52 -17.88 5.55
C LYS A 44 22.74 -17.03 4.53
N THR A 45 21.40 -17.02 4.48
CA THR A 45 20.67 -16.09 3.57
C THR A 45 20.82 -14.64 4.01
N VAL A 46 20.72 -14.38 5.32
CA VAL A 46 20.94 -13.03 5.87
C VAL A 46 22.39 -12.59 5.68
N GLU A 47 23.36 -13.48 5.88
CA GLU A 47 24.78 -13.22 5.64
C GLU A 47 25.09 -12.93 4.17
N GLN A 48 24.45 -13.64 3.23
CA GLN A 48 24.56 -13.37 1.79
C GLN A 48 23.90 -12.04 1.40
N ALA A 49 22.73 -11.72 1.96
CA ALA A 49 22.06 -10.44 1.76
C ALA A 49 22.91 -9.28 2.33
N PHE A 50 23.57 -9.48 3.49
CA PHE A 50 24.53 -8.52 4.04
C PHE A 50 25.79 -8.37 3.17
N CYS A 51 26.25 -9.44 2.51
CA CYS A 51 27.31 -9.33 1.49
C CYS A 51 26.86 -8.51 0.27
N GLU A 52 25.58 -8.57 -0.11
CA GLU A 52 25.00 -7.74 -1.18
C GLU A 52 24.73 -6.29 -0.75
N LEU A 53 24.49 -6.06 0.55
CA LEU A 53 24.23 -4.75 1.17
C LEU A 53 25.49 -4.00 1.62
N VAL A 54 26.70 -4.56 1.45
CA VAL A 54 27.95 -3.82 1.67
C VAL A 54 27.93 -2.58 0.77
N GLU A 55 27.96 -1.42 1.43
CA GLU A 55 27.72 -0.10 0.89
C GLU A 55 28.37 0.14 -0.48
N ARG A 56 27.56 0.69 -1.39
CA ARG A 56 27.84 0.88 -2.83
C ARG A 56 28.94 1.89 -3.15
N ASP A 57 29.69 2.35 -2.14
CA ASP A 57 30.86 3.18 -2.34
C ASP A 57 32.11 2.33 -2.07
N GLY A 58 32.72 1.78 -3.13
CA GLY A 58 33.82 0.81 -3.10
C GLY A 58 35.13 1.32 -2.49
N ARG A 59 35.08 2.34 -1.62
CA ARG A 59 36.17 2.97 -0.89
C ARG A 59 36.75 2.04 0.18
N GLN A 60 35.90 1.33 0.94
CA GLN A 60 36.38 0.36 1.95
C GLN A 60 37.08 -0.84 1.29
N ARG A 61 36.50 -1.39 0.21
CA ARG A 61 37.13 -2.49 -0.57
C ARG A 61 38.47 -2.06 -1.18
N ARG A 62 38.56 -0.84 -1.73
CA ARG A 62 39.82 -0.32 -2.29
C ARG A 62 40.89 -0.09 -1.21
N ARG A 63 40.51 0.40 -0.02
CA ARG A 63 41.43 0.53 1.13
C ARG A 63 41.95 -0.82 1.60
N PHE A 64 41.06 -1.80 1.78
CA PHE A 64 41.43 -3.15 2.21
C PHE A 64 42.37 -3.85 1.21
N MET A 65 42.09 -3.74 -0.09
CA MET A 65 42.96 -4.31 -1.14
C MET A 65 44.31 -3.59 -1.22
N ALA A 66 44.34 -2.26 -1.06
CA ALA A 66 45.57 -1.48 -1.07
C ALA A 66 46.47 -1.81 0.12
N GLU A 67 45.89 -1.97 1.31
CA GLU A 67 46.60 -2.37 2.53
C GLU A 67 47.22 -3.77 2.38
N ARG A 68 46.47 -4.73 1.83
CA ARG A 68 46.96 -6.09 1.53
C ARG A 68 48.02 -6.13 0.43
N ALA A 69 48.00 -5.17 -0.49
CA ALA A 69 49.00 -5.03 -1.55
C ALA A 69 50.25 -4.23 -1.11
N GLY A 70 50.32 -3.80 0.16
CA GLY A 70 51.46 -3.03 0.69
C GLY A 70 51.55 -1.60 0.14
N LEU A 71 50.46 -1.07 -0.43
CA LEU A 71 50.42 0.28 -0.98
C LEU A 71 50.25 1.29 0.15
N THR A 72 51.27 2.13 0.35
CA THR A 72 51.38 3.07 1.46
C THR A 72 50.54 4.35 1.30
N ALA A 73 50.06 4.66 0.09
CA ALA A 73 49.24 5.83 -0.16
C ALA A 73 48.20 5.59 -1.27
N LEU A 74 46.97 6.02 -1.01
CA LEU A 74 45.89 6.10 -2.00
C LEU A 74 45.78 7.55 -2.47
N ARG A 75 45.91 7.80 -3.77
CA ARG A 75 45.70 9.13 -4.36
C ARG A 75 44.33 9.17 -5.03
N GLU A 76 43.61 10.28 -4.86
CA GLU A 76 42.35 10.48 -5.56
C GLU A 76 42.60 10.56 -7.08
N ILE A 77 41.93 9.68 -7.81
CA ILE A 77 41.95 9.67 -9.27
C ILE A 77 40.89 10.67 -9.73
N PRO A 78 41.23 11.62 -10.62
CA PRO A 78 40.26 12.61 -11.09
C PRO A 78 39.12 11.93 -11.85
N ALA A 79 37.90 12.45 -11.69
CA ALA A 79 36.67 11.79 -12.14
C ALA A 79 36.62 11.47 -13.64
N TRP A 80 37.37 12.18 -14.49
CA TRP A 80 37.46 11.93 -15.93
C TRP A 80 38.19 10.62 -16.28
N ALA A 81 39.00 10.09 -15.37
CA ALA A 81 39.74 8.84 -15.54
C ALA A 81 38.99 7.62 -14.94
N VAL A 82 37.72 7.80 -14.55
CA VAL A 82 36.86 6.74 -14.00
C VAL A 82 35.59 6.66 -14.86
N ASP A 83 35.24 5.46 -15.33
CA ASP A 83 33.97 5.24 -16.04
C ASP A 83 32.78 5.52 -15.10
N PRO A 84 31.81 6.40 -15.46
CA PRO A 84 30.76 6.82 -14.56
C PRO A 84 29.72 5.72 -14.36
N VAL A 85 29.80 4.99 -13.24
CA VAL A 85 28.73 4.11 -12.78
C VAL A 85 27.70 4.95 -12.02
N ARG A 86 26.47 5.05 -12.55
CA ARG A 86 25.38 5.82 -11.92
C ARG A 86 24.98 5.18 -10.59
N ALA A 87 25.39 5.77 -9.46
CA ALA A 87 24.85 5.43 -8.15
C ALA A 87 23.43 6.00 -8.00
N ARG A 88 22.48 5.13 -7.69
CA ARG A 88 21.06 5.48 -7.49
C ARG A 88 20.88 5.84 -6.01
N ASN A 89 20.67 7.13 -5.73
CA ASN A 89 20.47 7.73 -4.40
C ASN A 89 19.65 6.84 -3.44
N ASP A 90 20.32 6.38 -2.40
CA ASP A 90 19.93 5.37 -1.40
C ASP A 90 19.32 6.02 -0.16
N ALA A 91 19.02 7.33 -0.20
CA ALA A 91 18.27 8.00 0.85
C ALA A 91 16.87 7.39 0.91
N ASP A 92 16.72 6.36 1.75
CA ASP A 92 15.46 5.67 1.98
C ASP A 92 14.42 6.70 2.41
N ARG A 93 13.28 6.67 1.70
CA ARG A 93 12.05 7.33 2.16
C ARG A 93 11.73 6.75 3.55
N PRO A 94 11.12 7.49 4.48
CA PRO A 94 10.55 6.86 5.68
C PRO A 94 9.73 5.65 5.24
N HIS A 95 10.21 4.46 5.59
CA HIS A 95 9.52 3.23 5.28
C HIS A 95 8.27 3.22 6.16
N ASP A 96 7.10 3.22 5.52
CA ASP A 96 5.87 2.78 6.16
C ASP A 96 6.03 1.29 6.47
N ASN A 97 6.79 0.98 7.51
CA ASN A 97 7.13 -0.39 7.90
C ASN A 97 5.83 -1.11 8.29
N PRO A 98 5.39 -2.13 7.53
CA PRO A 98 4.15 -2.86 7.84
C PRO A 98 4.23 -3.63 9.16
N GLU A 99 5.43 -3.81 9.73
CA GLU A 99 5.66 -4.50 11.01
C GLU A 99 5.34 -3.64 12.26
N VAL A 100 5.30 -2.31 12.12
CA VAL A 100 5.03 -1.38 13.26
C VAL A 100 3.53 -1.09 13.42
N ALA A 101 2.72 -1.38 12.41
CA ALA A 101 1.28 -1.20 12.46
C ALA A 101 0.62 -2.37 13.18
N VAL A 102 0.43 -2.25 14.50
CA VAL A 102 -0.52 -3.08 15.25
C VAL A 102 -1.86 -3.03 14.52
N ASP A 103 -2.41 -4.20 14.17
CA ASP A 103 -3.70 -4.36 13.47
C ASP A 103 -4.83 -3.84 14.37
N ILE A 104 -5.03 -2.52 14.40
CA ILE A 104 -6.26 -1.93 14.89
C ILE A 104 -7.29 -2.24 13.82
N GLY A 105 -7.84 -3.46 13.86
CA GLY A 105 -8.88 -3.89 12.94
C GLY A 105 -10.05 -2.91 12.92
N ILE A 106 -10.96 -3.08 11.96
CA ILE A 106 -12.15 -2.21 11.88
C ILE A 106 -12.91 -2.29 13.21
N PRO A 107 -13.16 -1.13 13.86
CA PRO A 107 -13.91 -1.05 15.10
C PRO A 107 -15.21 -1.86 15.05
N ASP A 108 -15.57 -2.53 16.14
CA ASP A 108 -16.72 -3.45 16.18
C ASP A 108 -18.04 -2.78 15.76
N ASP A 109 -18.21 -1.52 16.12
CA ASP A 109 -19.34 -0.66 15.75
C ASP A 109 -19.42 -0.38 14.25
N LEU A 110 -18.34 -0.56 13.48
CA LEU A 110 -18.29 -0.33 12.04
C LEU A 110 -18.24 -1.64 11.22
N ARG A 111 -18.13 -2.80 11.88
CA ARG A 111 -18.06 -4.11 11.19
C ARG A 111 -19.33 -4.46 10.42
N TRP A 112 -20.45 -3.86 10.76
CA TRP A 112 -21.69 -4.06 10.02
C TRP A 112 -21.56 -3.56 8.57
N ILE A 113 -20.79 -2.49 8.32
CA ILE A 113 -20.53 -1.93 6.99
C ILE A 113 -19.77 -2.95 6.14
N ASP A 114 -18.76 -3.60 6.70
CA ASP A 114 -18.00 -4.65 6.02
C ASP A 114 -18.88 -5.85 5.63
N ARG A 115 -19.74 -6.30 6.55
CA ARG A 115 -20.70 -7.38 6.28
C ARG A 115 -21.70 -6.96 5.19
N ALA A 116 -22.16 -5.71 5.25
CA ALA A 116 -23.07 -5.15 4.27
C ALA A 116 -22.43 -5.11 2.88
N LEU A 117 -21.22 -4.55 2.75
CA LEU A 117 -20.45 -4.52 1.50
C LEU A 117 -20.09 -5.91 0.99
N ALA A 118 -19.71 -6.84 1.87
CA ALA A 118 -19.45 -8.24 1.50
C ALA A 118 -20.69 -8.91 0.91
N SER A 119 -21.87 -8.70 1.50
CA SER A 119 -23.12 -9.23 0.94
C SER A 119 -23.51 -8.56 -0.38
N MET A 120 -23.29 -7.24 -0.50
CA MET A 120 -23.53 -6.48 -1.74
C MET A 120 -22.60 -6.94 -2.87
N SER A 121 -21.36 -7.33 -2.56
CA SER A 121 -20.33 -7.66 -3.56
C SER A 121 -20.71 -8.81 -4.49
N ARG A 122 -21.56 -9.73 -4.01
CA ARG A 122 -22.05 -10.88 -4.80
C ARG A 122 -23.02 -10.47 -5.90
N GLN A 123 -23.81 -9.42 -5.67
CA GLN A 123 -24.87 -8.99 -6.59
C GLN A 123 -24.47 -7.75 -7.38
N PHE A 124 -23.73 -6.83 -6.75
CA PHE A 124 -23.37 -5.53 -7.30
C PHE A 124 -21.88 -5.22 -7.04
N PRO A 125 -20.95 -5.93 -7.70
CA PRO A 125 -19.51 -5.77 -7.46
C PRO A 125 -19.02 -4.34 -7.75
N LEU A 126 -19.57 -3.69 -8.78
CA LEU A 126 -19.21 -2.33 -9.17
C LEU A 126 -19.61 -1.29 -8.10
N ARG A 127 -20.76 -1.47 -7.46
CA ARG A 127 -21.23 -0.60 -6.36
C ARG A 127 -20.30 -0.65 -5.16
N VAL A 128 -19.90 -1.87 -4.79
CA VAL A 128 -18.95 -2.06 -3.69
C VAL A 128 -17.61 -1.42 -4.01
N LEU A 129 -17.16 -1.52 -5.26
CA LEU A 129 -15.92 -0.91 -5.71
C LEU A 129 -15.99 0.62 -5.60
N VAL A 130 -17.07 1.22 -6.10
CA VAL A 130 -17.35 2.67 -5.97
C VAL A 130 -17.38 3.10 -4.50
N MET A 131 -18.14 2.39 -3.64
CA MET A 131 -18.23 2.70 -2.20
C MET A 131 -16.87 2.67 -1.50
N ARG A 132 -16.09 1.63 -1.75
CA ARG A 132 -14.73 1.52 -1.20
C ARG A 132 -13.90 2.71 -1.65
N THR A 133 -13.82 2.97 -2.96
CA THR A 133 -13.02 4.07 -3.48
C THR A 133 -13.48 5.46 -2.98
N GLU A 134 -14.77 5.67 -2.75
CA GLU A 134 -15.26 6.97 -2.29
C GLU A 134 -14.79 7.30 -0.87
N PHE A 135 -14.80 6.31 0.03
CA PHE A 135 -14.52 6.54 1.44
C PHE A 135 -13.08 6.20 1.85
N THR A 136 -12.34 5.41 1.08
CA THR A 136 -10.93 5.07 1.39
C THR A 136 -9.92 5.94 0.65
N VAL A 137 -10.26 6.53 -0.50
CA VAL A 137 -9.31 7.32 -1.31
C VAL A 137 -9.57 8.82 -1.11
N ALA A 138 -8.56 9.56 -0.68
CA ALA A 138 -8.62 11.02 -0.58
C ALA A 138 -8.33 11.68 -1.95
N ALA A 139 -9.31 11.66 -2.86
CA ALA A 139 -9.20 12.28 -4.18
C ALA A 139 -10.54 12.83 -4.68
N SER A 140 -10.50 13.62 -5.75
CA SER A 140 -11.72 14.10 -6.41
C SER A 140 -12.50 12.95 -7.06
N GLN A 141 -13.83 13.08 -7.17
CA GLN A 141 -14.67 12.05 -7.79
C GLN A 141 -14.28 11.72 -9.22
N ALA A 142 -13.73 12.69 -9.96
CA ALA A 142 -13.21 12.45 -11.30
C ALA A 142 -12.01 11.49 -11.28
N VAL A 143 -11.06 11.69 -10.36
CA VAL A 143 -9.91 10.77 -10.19
C VAL A 143 -10.38 9.41 -9.71
N LYS A 144 -11.26 9.36 -8.71
CA LYS A 144 -11.84 8.11 -8.21
C LYS A 144 -12.55 7.33 -9.30
N SER A 145 -13.34 7.99 -10.15
CA SER A 145 -14.01 7.31 -11.29
C SER A 145 -13.04 6.66 -12.27
N ARG A 146 -11.85 7.24 -12.47
CA ARG A 146 -10.79 6.64 -13.29
C ARG A 146 -10.17 5.41 -12.61
N ILE A 147 -9.89 5.51 -11.31
CA ILE A 147 -9.41 4.37 -10.50
C ILE A 147 -10.42 3.21 -10.57
N VAL A 148 -11.72 3.50 -10.44
CA VAL A 148 -12.80 2.50 -10.58
C VAL A 148 -12.80 1.90 -11.99
N ALA A 149 -12.65 2.72 -13.03
CA ALA A 149 -12.60 2.26 -14.43
C ALA A 149 -11.44 1.28 -14.66
N GLU A 150 -10.25 1.63 -14.16
CA GLU A 150 -9.04 0.82 -14.25
C GLU A 150 -9.21 -0.53 -13.52
N GLN A 151 -9.77 -0.52 -12.31
CA GLN A 151 -9.99 -1.74 -11.54
C GLN A 151 -11.09 -2.64 -12.12
N TYR A 152 -12.12 -2.05 -12.73
CA TYR A 152 -13.20 -2.78 -13.38
C TYR A 152 -12.80 -3.33 -14.76
N GLY A 153 -11.79 -2.74 -15.41
CA GLY A 153 -11.32 -3.16 -16.73
C GLY A 153 -12.20 -2.70 -17.89
N GLY A 154 -12.91 -1.57 -17.74
CA GLY A 154 -13.86 -1.08 -18.75
C GLY A 154 -14.07 0.43 -18.72
N GLN A 155 -14.91 0.93 -19.64
CA GLN A 155 -15.27 2.34 -19.65
C GLN A 155 -16.23 2.65 -18.50
N PHE A 156 -15.83 3.55 -17.60
CA PHE A 156 -16.64 3.99 -16.48
C PHE A 156 -16.66 5.51 -16.40
N THR A 157 -17.85 6.09 -16.53
CA THR A 157 -18.03 7.54 -16.57
C THR A 157 -18.29 8.13 -15.18
N LEU A 158 -17.98 9.42 -14.99
CA LEU A 158 -18.29 10.14 -13.75
C LEU A 158 -19.79 10.13 -13.42
N ARG A 159 -20.67 10.14 -14.45
CA ARG A 159 -22.12 10.04 -14.24
C ARG A 159 -22.52 8.69 -13.65
N GLN A 160 -21.96 7.60 -14.17
CA GLN A 160 -22.16 6.26 -13.64
C GLN A 160 -21.59 6.15 -12.22
N TYR A 161 -20.41 6.72 -11.95
CA TYR A 161 -19.84 6.78 -10.60
C TYR A 161 -20.82 7.38 -9.59
N ARG A 162 -21.36 8.57 -9.89
CA ARG A 162 -22.32 9.25 -9.00
C ARG A 162 -23.63 8.48 -8.84
N TYR A 163 -24.11 7.87 -9.92
CA TYR A 163 -25.32 7.05 -9.89
C TYR A 163 -25.13 5.82 -8.99
N GLU A 164 -24.05 5.06 -9.19
CA GLU A 164 -23.76 3.88 -8.39
C GLU A 164 -23.48 4.25 -6.93
N LEU A 165 -22.81 5.38 -6.67
CA LEU A 165 -22.61 5.88 -5.32
C LEU A 165 -23.95 6.15 -4.62
N SER A 166 -24.87 6.88 -5.27
CA SER A 166 -26.20 7.14 -4.72
C SER A 166 -26.96 5.84 -4.44
N ARG A 167 -26.98 4.91 -5.39
CA ARG A 167 -27.64 3.61 -5.22
C ARG A 167 -27.05 2.78 -4.08
N SER A 168 -25.74 2.87 -3.89
CA SER A 168 -25.05 2.16 -2.81
C SER A 168 -25.40 2.73 -1.44
N LEU A 169 -25.48 4.06 -1.33
CA LEU A 169 -25.93 4.73 -0.11
C LEU A 169 -27.40 4.38 0.22
N ASP A 170 -28.28 4.42 -0.78
CA ASP A 170 -29.69 4.05 -0.58
C ASP A 170 -29.85 2.60 -0.13
N TRP A 171 -29.03 1.69 -0.69
CA TRP A 171 -29.03 0.29 -0.28
C TRP A 171 -28.55 0.11 1.17
N LEU A 172 -27.52 0.85 1.60
CA LEU A 172 -27.03 0.79 2.98
C LEU A 172 -28.04 1.37 3.97
N ARG A 173 -28.68 2.49 3.64
CA ARG A 173 -29.77 3.06 4.45
C ARG A 173 -30.91 2.06 4.66
N GLY A 174 -31.29 1.33 3.60
CA GLY A 174 -32.32 0.29 3.71
C GLY A 174 -31.93 -0.87 4.62
N ARG A 175 -30.63 -1.10 4.83
CA ARG A 175 -30.11 -2.17 5.70
C ARG A 175 -29.91 -1.71 7.15
N GLU A 176 -29.61 -0.43 7.37
CA GLU A 176 -29.56 0.16 8.71
C GLU A 176 -30.95 0.22 9.35
N ALA A 177 -32.00 0.37 8.53
CA ALA A 177 -33.39 0.40 8.97
C ALA A 177 -34.02 -1.00 9.20
N ALA A 178 -33.33 -2.10 8.88
CA ALA A 178 -33.85 -3.47 8.90
C ALA A 178 -33.16 -4.33 9.96
#